data_AF-A6L7E4-F1
#
_entry.id   AF-A6L7E4-F1
#
_cell.length_a   1.000
_cell.length_b   1.000
_cell.length_c   1.000
_cell.angle_alpha   90.00
_cell.angle_beta   90.00
_cell.angle_gamma   90.00
#
_symmetry.space_group_name_H-M   'P 1'
#
loop_
_entity.id
_entity.type
_entity.pdbx_description
1 polymer ?
#
loop_
_entity_poly.entity_id
_entity_poly.type
_entity_poly.pdbx_seq_one_letter_code
_entity_poly.pdbx_strand_id
1 'polypeptide(L)'
;MALVNEHFLKLPNNYLFSDIAKKVNAFKVSHPKTDLIRLGIGDVTRPLPQTSIEAMYKAVDELANKETFHGYGPEQGYDFLIDAVIRNDYAPRGVYLEPGEVFISDGAKSDTGNIGDILRHDNSIGVTDPIYPVYIDSNVMCGRAGILEDGRWSNVVYLPCLSENNFVPEIPDRRIDILYLCYPNNPTGTVISKAELKKWVNYALENDTLILYDAAYEAYIQDPDIPHSIYEIKGAKKVAIEFRSFSKTAGFTGVRCGYTVVPKELTAATLEGERIPLNRMWNRRQCTKFNGTSYITQRGAEAIYTPEGKKQVKAIIQYYMANARIMKEALESTGLKVFGGENAPYLWVKAPGEVSSWKFFEQMLYEANVVGTPGVGFGPSGEGYIRLTAFGERADCEEAMKRIRKWLL
;
A
#
# COMPACT_ATOMS: atom_id res chain seq x y z
N MET A 1 1.27 -24.23 -31.48
CA MET A 1 0.26 -23.34 -30.85
C MET A 1 0.93 -22.64 -29.68
N ALA A 2 0.83 -21.31 -29.59
CA ALA A 2 1.29 -20.62 -28.38
C ALA A 2 0.29 -20.91 -27.24
N LEU A 3 0.80 -21.26 -26.06
CA LEU A 3 -0.03 -21.52 -24.87
C LEU A 3 -0.14 -20.25 -24.03
N VAL A 4 -1.32 -19.99 -23.48
CA VAL A 4 -1.55 -18.89 -22.54
C VAL A 4 -1.01 -19.23 -21.15
N ASN A 5 -0.75 -18.21 -20.31
CA ASN A 5 -0.54 -18.44 -18.88
C ASN A 5 -1.88 -18.75 -18.21
N GLU A 6 -2.20 -20.04 -18.05
CA GLU A 6 -3.46 -20.50 -17.44
C GLU A 6 -3.64 -20.03 -15.99
N HIS A 7 -2.59 -19.58 -15.30
CA HIS A 7 -2.74 -18.98 -13.97
C HIS A 7 -3.58 -17.71 -13.98
N PHE A 8 -3.60 -16.95 -15.07
CA PHE A 8 -4.50 -15.79 -15.22
C PHE A 8 -5.97 -16.21 -15.24
N LEU A 9 -6.28 -17.41 -15.73
CA LEU A 9 -7.65 -17.93 -15.78
C LEU A 9 -8.19 -18.32 -14.40
N LYS A 10 -7.30 -18.45 -13.40
CA LYS A 10 -7.68 -18.76 -12.01
C LYS A 10 -8.20 -17.55 -11.26
N LEU A 11 -7.81 -16.34 -11.67
CA LEU A 11 -8.26 -15.11 -11.01
C LEU A 11 -9.79 -14.98 -11.12
N PRO A 12 -10.47 -14.51 -10.06
CA PRO A 12 -11.87 -14.12 -10.17
C PRO A 12 -12.06 -13.12 -11.31
N ASN A 13 -13.16 -13.24 -12.05
CA ASN A 13 -13.40 -12.51 -13.30
C ASN A 13 -13.17 -10.99 -13.21
N ASN A 14 -13.34 -10.38 -12.04
CA ASN A 14 -13.13 -8.96 -11.84
C ASN A 14 -12.26 -8.68 -10.61
N TYR A 15 -11.31 -7.79 -10.78
CA TYR A 15 -10.59 -7.16 -9.69
C TYR A 15 -11.58 -6.35 -8.83
N LEU A 16 -11.44 -6.35 -7.49
CA LEU A 16 -12.34 -5.70 -6.52
C LEU A 16 -12.88 -4.34 -6.98
N PHE A 17 -11.99 -3.44 -7.42
CA PHE A 17 -12.36 -2.08 -7.81
C PHE A 17 -13.17 -2.02 -9.11
N SER A 18 -13.05 -3.03 -9.98
CA SER A 18 -13.89 -3.18 -11.18
C SER A 18 -15.33 -3.52 -10.81
N ASP A 19 -15.55 -4.42 -9.84
CA ASP A 19 -16.91 -4.76 -9.38
C ASP A 19 -17.61 -3.59 -8.71
N ILE A 20 -16.88 -2.82 -7.89
CA ILE A 20 -17.39 -1.57 -7.31
C ILE A 20 -17.79 -0.59 -8.41
N ALA A 21 -16.93 -0.39 -9.41
CA ALA A 21 -17.22 0.51 -10.52
C ALA A 21 -18.47 0.09 -11.30
N LYS A 22 -18.66 -1.22 -11.54
CA LYS A 22 -19.86 -1.76 -12.18
C LYS A 22 -21.13 -1.46 -11.38
N LYS A 23 -21.13 -1.74 -10.06
CA LYS A 23 -22.29 -1.46 -9.19
C LYS A 23 -22.60 0.04 -9.08
N VAL A 24 -21.57 0.88 -8.94
CA VAL A 24 -21.72 2.34 -8.91
C VAL A 24 -22.29 2.87 -10.23
N ASN A 25 -21.84 2.34 -11.38
CA ASN A 25 -22.38 2.75 -12.67
C ASN A 25 -23.85 2.34 -12.83
N ALA A 26 -24.21 1.11 -12.44
CA ALA A 26 -25.61 0.68 -12.43
C ALA A 26 -26.48 1.59 -11.55
N PHE A 27 -26.00 1.95 -10.37
CA PHE A 27 -26.69 2.88 -9.47
C PHE A 27 -26.88 4.28 -10.09
N LYS A 28 -25.86 4.83 -10.73
CA LYS A 28 -25.94 6.13 -11.41
C LYS A 28 -26.94 6.15 -12.55
N VAL A 29 -27.04 5.06 -13.31
CA VAL A 29 -28.00 4.93 -14.42
C VAL A 29 -29.43 4.97 -13.88
N SER A 30 -29.71 4.29 -12.76
CA SER A 30 -31.04 4.30 -12.14
C SER A 30 -31.32 5.56 -11.31
N HIS A 31 -30.28 6.30 -10.87
CA HIS A 31 -30.39 7.49 -10.03
C HIS A 31 -29.56 8.67 -10.57
N PRO A 32 -29.85 9.20 -11.78
CA PRO A 32 -29.00 10.16 -12.47
C PRO A 32 -28.89 11.54 -11.79
N LYS A 33 -29.81 11.84 -10.86
CA LYS A 33 -29.83 13.10 -10.10
C LYS A 33 -29.22 12.97 -8.69
N THR A 34 -28.86 11.76 -8.28
CA THR A 34 -28.30 11.54 -6.94
C THR A 34 -26.87 12.07 -6.89
N ASP A 35 -26.64 12.95 -5.94
CA ASP A 35 -25.30 13.40 -5.60
C ASP A 35 -24.56 12.29 -4.84
N LEU A 36 -23.64 11.61 -5.51
CA LEU A 36 -22.95 10.43 -4.99
C LEU A 36 -21.56 10.78 -4.47
N ILE A 37 -21.34 10.58 -3.17
CA ILE A 37 -20.04 10.81 -2.52
C ILE A 37 -19.19 9.53 -2.58
N ARG A 38 -17.93 9.67 -3.00
CA ARG A 38 -17.00 8.53 -3.19
C ARG A 38 -15.93 8.52 -2.11
N LEU A 39 -16.05 7.59 -1.17
CA LEU A 39 -15.06 7.29 -0.13
C LEU A 39 -14.53 5.86 -0.27
N GLY A 40 -14.57 5.33 -1.50
CA GLY A 40 -14.17 3.96 -1.84
C GLY A 40 -12.69 3.86 -2.17
N ILE A 41 -12.33 4.17 -3.42
CA ILE A 41 -10.94 4.13 -3.90
C ILE A 41 -10.11 5.16 -3.12
N GLY A 42 -8.95 4.74 -2.60
CA GLY A 42 -8.04 5.62 -1.87
C GLY A 42 -7.20 6.50 -2.80
N ASP A 43 -7.83 7.24 -3.71
CA ASP A 43 -7.16 8.26 -4.53
C ASP A 43 -7.20 9.61 -3.82
N VAL A 44 -6.13 10.39 -3.96
CA VAL A 44 -5.97 11.68 -3.27
C VAL A 44 -6.78 12.79 -3.96
N THR A 45 -7.28 13.75 -3.19
CA THR A 45 -8.07 14.89 -3.69
C THR A 45 -7.34 16.23 -3.63
N ARG A 46 -6.33 16.35 -2.76
CA ARG A 46 -5.45 17.51 -2.69
C ARG A 46 -4.43 17.52 -3.85
N PRO A 47 -4.14 18.70 -4.42
CA PRO A 47 -3.13 18.84 -5.46
C PRO A 47 -1.73 18.51 -4.93
N LEU A 48 -0.79 18.27 -5.84
CA LEU A 48 0.62 18.12 -5.52
C LEU A 48 1.15 19.36 -4.76
N PRO A 49 2.17 19.19 -3.89
CA PRO A 49 2.89 20.32 -3.30
C PRO A 49 3.36 21.30 -4.38
N GLN A 50 3.23 22.60 -4.11
CA GLN A 50 3.64 23.65 -5.03
C GLN A 50 5.14 23.54 -5.36
N THR A 51 5.97 23.16 -4.40
CA THR A 51 7.41 22.93 -4.63
C THR A 51 7.66 21.79 -5.62
N SER A 52 6.84 20.74 -5.61
CA SER A 52 6.92 19.65 -6.58
C SER A 52 6.53 20.13 -7.98
N ILE A 53 5.48 20.94 -8.11
CA ILE A 53 5.07 21.52 -9.40
C ILE A 53 6.17 22.42 -9.98
N GLU A 54 6.75 23.31 -9.17
CA GLU A 54 7.84 24.18 -9.60
C GLU A 54 9.08 23.39 -10.04
N ALA A 55 9.44 22.34 -9.30
CA ALA A 55 10.54 21.47 -9.67
C ALA A 55 10.27 20.68 -10.96
N MET A 56 9.01 20.25 -11.18
CA MET A 56 8.61 19.60 -12.43
C MET A 56 8.67 20.56 -13.61
N TYR A 57 8.20 21.81 -13.48
CA TYR A 57 8.33 22.81 -14.54
C TYR A 57 9.79 23.08 -14.89
N LYS A 58 10.65 23.27 -13.88
CA LYS A 58 12.08 23.43 -14.10
C LYS A 58 12.68 22.21 -14.83
N ALA A 59 12.28 21.00 -14.46
CA ALA A 59 12.76 19.79 -15.13
C ALA A 59 12.28 19.71 -16.60
N VAL A 60 11.08 20.19 -16.90
CA VAL A 60 10.57 20.30 -18.28
C VAL A 60 11.42 21.30 -19.08
N ASP A 61 11.75 22.46 -18.50
CA ASP A 61 12.62 23.45 -19.15
C ASP A 61 14.03 22.90 -19.40
N GLU A 62 14.58 22.14 -18.45
CA GLU A 62 15.87 21.46 -18.59
C GLU A 62 15.85 20.47 -19.77
N LEU A 63 14.74 19.75 -19.98
CA LEU A 63 14.57 18.83 -21.11
C LEU A 63 14.35 19.54 -22.45
N ALA A 64 13.97 20.82 -22.47
CA ALA A 64 13.79 21.59 -23.70
C ALA A 64 15.11 22.16 -24.25
N ASN A 65 16.17 22.19 -23.44
CA ASN A 65 17.48 22.72 -23.80
C ASN A 65 18.50 21.58 -24.02
N LYS A 66 19.27 21.66 -25.11
CA LYS A 66 20.21 20.60 -25.50
C LYS A 66 21.34 20.39 -24.48
N GLU A 67 21.80 21.47 -23.84
CA GLU A 67 22.90 21.45 -22.88
C GLU A 67 22.48 20.87 -21.51
N THR A 68 21.19 20.94 -21.16
CA THR A 68 20.62 20.40 -19.91
C THR A 68 19.73 19.18 -20.12
N PHE A 69 19.63 18.67 -21.35
CA PHE A 69 18.76 17.54 -21.67
C PHE A 69 19.20 16.26 -20.96
N HIS A 70 18.22 15.56 -20.37
CA HIS A 70 18.37 14.25 -19.75
C HIS A 70 17.63 13.18 -20.57
N GLY A 71 18.37 12.26 -21.18
CA GLY A 71 17.83 11.11 -21.92
C GLY A 71 17.35 9.98 -20.99
N TYR A 72 17.63 8.73 -21.35
CA TYR A 72 17.46 7.61 -20.42
C TYR A 72 18.33 7.86 -19.18
N GLY A 73 17.66 7.92 -18.02
CA GLY A 73 18.32 8.02 -16.73
C GLY A 73 18.78 6.65 -16.23
N PRO A 74 19.49 6.62 -15.08
CA PRO A 74 19.80 5.37 -14.40
C PRO A 74 18.51 4.63 -14.00
N GLU A 75 18.38 3.35 -14.35
CA GLU A 75 17.17 2.57 -14.09
C GLU A 75 16.89 2.37 -12.60
N GLN A 76 17.95 2.43 -11.77
CA GLN A 76 17.85 2.44 -10.31
C GLN A 76 17.24 3.74 -9.76
N GLY A 77 17.32 4.86 -10.49
CA GLY A 77 16.96 6.20 -10.02
C GLY A 77 18.16 7.13 -9.94
N TYR A 78 17.90 8.44 -9.98
CA TYR A 78 18.95 9.46 -9.92
C TYR A 78 19.49 9.62 -8.49
N ASP A 79 20.80 9.81 -8.36
CA ASP A 79 21.50 9.98 -7.08
C ASP A 79 20.87 11.05 -6.20
N PHE A 80 20.44 12.18 -6.79
CA PHE A 80 19.83 13.28 -6.02
C PHE A 80 18.59 12.84 -5.23
N LEU A 81 17.78 11.95 -5.80
CA LEU A 81 16.56 11.46 -5.14
C LEU A 81 16.89 10.33 -4.18
N ILE A 82 17.80 9.43 -4.55
CA ILE A 82 18.27 8.35 -3.68
C ILE A 82 18.88 8.93 -2.39
N ASP A 83 19.77 9.92 -2.52
CA ASP A 83 20.39 10.58 -1.38
C ASP A 83 19.37 11.34 -0.53
N ALA A 84 18.38 11.98 -1.16
CA ALA A 84 17.31 12.65 -0.46
C ALA A 84 16.46 11.67 0.35
N VAL A 85 16.07 10.52 -0.21
CA VAL A 85 15.36 9.44 0.50
C VAL A 85 16.16 8.97 1.70
N ILE A 86 17.44 8.62 1.53
CA ILE A 86 18.28 8.11 2.61
C ILE A 86 18.40 9.14 3.74
N ARG A 87 18.69 10.40 3.40
CA ARG A 87 18.92 11.48 4.37
C ARG A 87 17.67 11.85 5.16
N ASN A 88 16.48 11.72 4.57
CA ASN A 88 15.25 12.25 5.16
C ASN A 88 14.34 11.17 5.75
N ASP A 89 14.30 9.97 5.16
CA ASP A 89 13.35 8.93 5.56
C ASP A 89 13.97 7.88 6.48
N TYR A 90 15.29 7.65 6.38
CA TYR A 90 16.00 6.59 7.08
C TYR A 90 17.01 7.10 8.11
N ALA A 91 17.91 8.01 7.72
CA ALA A 91 18.96 8.50 8.61
C ALA A 91 18.45 9.11 9.93
N PRO A 92 17.37 9.93 9.96
CA PRO A 92 16.84 10.49 11.20
C PRO A 92 16.26 9.42 12.15
N ARG A 93 16.02 8.21 11.65
CA ARG A 93 15.52 7.05 12.41
C ARG A 93 16.64 6.13 12.87
N GLY A 94 17.90 6.52 12.68
CA GLY A 94 19.07 5.69 12.98
C GLY A 94 19.27 4.53 12.01
N VAL A 95 18.61 4.56 10.85
CA VAL A 95 18.77 3.55 9.80
C VAL A 95 19.82 4.05 8.80
N TYR A 96 20.92 3.30 8.69
CA TYR A 96 21.93 3.53 7.66
C TYR A 96 21.60 2.69 6.43
N LEU A 97 21.54 3.33 5.25
CA LEU A 97 21.42 2.66 3.96
C LEU A 97 22.52 3.17 3.02
N GLU A 98 23.04 2.29 2.16
CA GLU A 98 23.88 2.71 1.04
C GLU A 98 23.01 3.11 -0.17
N PRO A 99 23.45 4.05 -1.03
CA PRO A 99 22.71 4.43 -2.24
C PRO A 99 22.29 3.24 -3.10
N GLY A 100 23.17 2.23 -3.24
CA GLY A 100 22.91 0.98 -3.94
C GLY A 100 21.79 0.10 -3.36
N GLU A 101 21.24 0.42 -2.19
CA GLU A 101 20.14 -0.31 -1.56
C GLU A 101 18.76 0.27 -1.93
N VAL A 102 18.69 1.46 -2.53
CA VAL A 102 17.43 2.16 -2.86
C VAL A 102 17.19 2.15 -4.38
N PHE A 103 15.98 1.72 -4.77
CA PHE A 103 15.55 1.63 -6.17
C PHE A 103 14.29 2.45 -6.39
N ILE A 104 14.37 3.54 -7.15
CA ILE A 104 13.24 4.41 -7.49
C ILE A 104 12.37 3.75 -8.57
N SER A 105 11.05 3.77 -8.39
CA SER A 105 10.08 3.13 -9.27
C SER A 105 8.89 4.02 -9.60
N ASP A 106 8.05 3.57 -10.53
CA ASP A 106 6.77 4.20 -10.89
C ASP A 106 5.64 3.93 -9.86
N GLY A 107 5.99 3.33 -8.72
CA GLY A 107 5.15 3.22 -7.54
C GLY A 107 5.12 1.83 -6.92
N ALA A 108 4.81 1.78 -5.64
CA ALA A 108 4.82 0.55 -4.84
C ALA A 108 4.01 -0.61 -5.45
N LYS A 109 2.86 -0.35 -6.10
CA LYS A 109 2.06 -1.42 -6.73
C LYS A 109 2.86 -2.19 -7.80
N SER A 110 3.62 -1.48 -8.62
CA SER A 110 4.48 -2.08 -9.64
C SER A 110 5.57 -2.91 -8.97
N ASP A 111 6.22 -2.39 -7.94
CA ASP A 111 7.29 -3.11 -7.25
C ASP A 111 6.76 -4.35 -6.52
N THR A 112 5.72 -4.22 -5.70
CA THR A 112 5.11 -5.34 -4.96
C THR A 112 4.54 -6.41 -5.90
N GLY A 113 4.03 -6.00 -7.07
CA GLY A 113 3.53 -6.92 -8.08
C GLY A 113 4.65 -7.67 -8.81
N ASN A 114 5.79 -7.02 -9.02
CA ASN A 114 6.90 -7.56 -9.81
C ASN A 114 8.04 -8.17 -8.98
N ILE A 115 8.07 -7.99 -7.66
CA ILE A 115 9.13 -8.54 -6.79
C ILE A 115 9.22 -10.06 -6.89
N GLY A 116 8.11 -10.73 -7.25
CA GLY A 116 8.08 -12.16 -7.54
C GLY A 116 8.94 -12.59 -8.74
N ASP A 117 9.39 -11.69 -9.61
CA ASP A 117 10.28 -11.99 -10.74
C ASP A 117 11.65 -12.54 -10.29
N ILE A 118 12.11 -12.15 -9.10
CA ILE A 118 13.42 -12.56 -8.56
C ILE A 118 13.33 -13.72 -7.57
N LEU A 119 12.12 -14.25 -7.37
CA LEU A 119 11.83 -15.30 -6.39
C LEU A 119 11.33 -16.56 -7.10
N ARG A 120 11.66 -17.73 -6.55
CA ARG A 120 11.23 -19.01 -7.11
C ARG A 120 9.70 -19.18 -7.04
N HIS A 121 9.11 -19.91 -7.97
CA HIS A 121 7.66 -20.06 -8.11
C HIS A 121 7.02 -21.08 -7.15
N ASP A 122 7.82 -21.81 -6.38
CA ASP A 122 7.39 -22.87 -5.43
C ASP A 122 7.55 -22.45 -3.96
N ASN A 123 7.97 -21.21 -3.70
CA ASN A 123 7.95 -20.61 -2.37
C ASN A 123 6.51 -20.49 -1.85
N SER A 124 6.30 -20.91 -0.60
CA SER A 124 5.08 -20.62 0.15
C SER A 124 4.94 -19.12 0.40
N ILE A 125 3.70 -18.63 0.36
CA ILE A 125 3.41 -17.21 0.63
C ILE A 125 2.51 -17.07 1.85
N GLY A 126 2.83 -16.10 2.70
CA GLY A 126 2.03 -15.67 3.84
C GLY A 126 1.60 -14.23 3.68
N VAL A 127 0.37 -13.92 4.06
CA VAL A 127 -0.18 -12.56 4.00
C VAL A 127 -0.97 -12.27 5.26
N THR A 128 -0.90 -11.05 5.78
CA THR A 128 -1.93 -10.61 6.74
C THR A 128 -3.30 -10.64 6.07
N ASP A 129 -4.36 -10.86 6.83
CA ASP A 129 -5.73 -10.92 6.28
C ASP A 129 -6.69 -10.15 7.21
N PRO A 130 -7.31 -9.05 6.76
CA PRO A 130 -7.34 -8.53 5.39
C PRO A 130 -6.06 -7.78 4.99
N ILE A 131 -5.83 -7.69 3.68
CA ILE A 131 -4.69 -6.97 3.10
C ILE A 131 -4.97 -6.52 1.66
N TYR A 132 -4.19 -5.57 1.15
CA TYR A 132 -4.30 -5.09 -0.22
C TYR A 132 -4.14 -6.24 -1.26
N PRO A 133 -5.09 -6.43 -2.20
CA PRO A 133 -5.17 -7.65 -3.00
C PRO A 133 -4.03 -7.85 -4.01
N VAL A 134 -3.21 -6.82 -4.29
CA VAL A 134 -2.11 -6.96 -5.28
C VAL A 134 -1.13 -8.07 -4.89
N TYR A 135 -0.90 -8.30 -3.59
CA TYR A 135 0.05 -9.30 -3.11
C TYR A 135 -0.44 -10.72 -3.43
N ILE A 136 -1.73 -10.96 -3.30
CA ILE A 136 -2.32 -12.26 -3.65
C ILE A 136 -2.38 -12.39 -5.16
N ASP A 137 -2.97 -11.42 -5.85
CA ASP A 137 -3.20 -11.49 -7.30
C ASP A 137 -1.90 -11.65 -8.09
N SER A 138 -0.82 -10.96 -7.72
CA SER A 138 0.48 -11.12 -8.38
C SER A 138 1.04 -12.53 -8.20
N ASN A 139 0.86 -13.14 -7.02
CA ASN A 139 1.28 -14.51 -6.76
C ASN A 139 0.38 -15.55 -7.42
N VAL A 140 -0.91 -15.25 -7.65
CA VAL A 140 -1.77 -16.05 -8.52
C VAL A 140 -1.22 -16.03 -9.94
N MET A 141 -0.97 -14.84 -10.52
CA MET A 141 -0.46 -14.69 -11.88
C MET A 141 0.88 -15.42 -12.11
N CYS A 142 1.73 -15.49 -11.08
CA CYS A 142 3.00 -16.22 -11.11
C CYS A 142 2.89 -17.71 -10.76
N GLY A 143 1.70 -18.23 -10.47
CA GLY A 143 1.47 -19.65 -10.19
C GLY A 143 1.72 -20.11 -8.75
N ARG A 144 1.97 -19.20 -7.80
CA ARG A 144 2.26 -19.53 -6.38
C ARG A 144 1.02 -19.81 -5.54
N ALA A 145 -0.14 -19.24 -5.90
CA ALA A 145 -1.32 -19.25 -5.02
C ALA A 145 -2.10 -20.57 -4.96
N GLY A 146 -1.90 -21.49 -5.91
CA GLY A 146 -2.61 -22.79 -5.94
C GLY A 146 -4.00 -22.70 -6.60
N ILE A 147 -5.04 -23.17 -5.90
CA ILE A 147 -6.44 -23.20 -6.34
C ILE A 147 -7.29 -22.35 -5.38
N LEU A 148 -8.30 -21.67 -5.90
CA LEU A 148 -9.24 -20.88 -5.09
C LEU A 148 -10.39 -21.79 -4.62
N GLU A 149 -10.52 -21.96 -3.31
CA GLU A 149 -11.57 -22.74 -2.65
C GLU A 149 -12.15 -21.90 -1.49
N ASP A 150 -13.47 -21.72 -1.44
CA ASP A 150 -14.17 -20.97 -0.39
C ASP A 150 -13.56 -19.57 -0.09
N GLY A 151 -13.18 -18.85 -1.15
CA GLY A 151 -12.58 -17.51 -1.06
C GLY A 151 -11.11 -17.50 -0.57
N ARG A 152 -10.48 -18.68 -0.45
CA ARG A 152 -9.10 -18.85 -0.01
C ARG A 152 -8.28 -19.56 -1.07
N TRP A 153 -7.07 -19.06 -1.27
CA TRP A 153 -6.09 -19.70 -2.14
C TRP A 153 -5.34 -20.79 -1.38
N SER A 154 -5.34 -22.02 -1.89
CA SER A 154 -4.87 -23.23 -1.21
C SER A 154 -3.42 -23.17 -0.72
N ASN A 155 -2.56 -22.43 -1.43
CA ASN A 155 -1.13 -22.34 -1.12
C ASN A 155 -0.75 -21.01 -0.46
N VAL A 156 -1.74 -20.27 0.05
CA VAL A 156 -1.53 -19.02 0.77
C VAL A 156 -1.80 -19.21 2.25
N VAL A 157 -0.84 -18.83 3.08
CA VAL A 157 -1.00 -18.77 4.53
C VAL A 157 -1.64 -17.43 4.89
N TYR A 158 -2.95 -17.43 5.12
CA TYR A 158 -3.66 -16.26 5.64
C TYR A 158 -3.38 -16.11 7.13
N LEU A 159 -2.96 -14.92 7.56
CA LEU A 159 -2.66 -14.57 8.94
C LEU A 159 -3.74 -13.60 9.44
N PRO A 160 -4.80 -14.08 10.11
CA PRO A 160 -5.97 -13.27 10.43
C PRO A 160 -5.62 -12.09 11.35
N CYS A 161 -5.99 -10.90 10.92
CA CYS A 161 -5.94 -9.63 11.63
C CYS A 161 -7.38 -9.24 11.92
N LEU A 162 -7.86 -9.64 13.10
CA LEU A 162 -9.25 -9.54 13.52
C LEU A 162 -9.40 -8.47 14.60
N SER A 163 -10.63 -8.00 14.82
CA SER A 163 -10.90 -7.07 15.93
C SER A 163 -10.53 -7.67 17.29
N GLU A 164 -10.64 -8.99 17.43
CA GLU A 164 -10.42 -9.78 18.63
C GLU A 164 -8.93 -9.88 19.01
N ASN A 165 -8.02 -9.79 18.03
CA ASN A 165 -6.57 -9.78 18.24
C ASN A 165 -5.94 -8.39 18.01
N ASN A 166 -6.76 -7.33 18.04
CA ASN A 166 -6.36 -5.95 17.77
C ASN A 166 -5.66 -5.78 16.40
N PHE A 167 -6.03 -6.61 15.41
CA PHE A 167 -5.43 -6.65 14.08
C PHE A 167 -3.91 -6.93 14.08
N VAL A 168 -3.42 -7.61 15.12
CA VAL A 168 -2.05 -8.13 15.16
C VAL A 168 -2.12 -9.64 14.91
N PRO A 169 -1.59 -10.13 13.77
CA PRO A 169 -1.65 -11.55 13.44
C PRO A 169 -0.74 -12.36 14.36
N GLU A 170 -1.16 -13.58 14.67
CA GLU A 170 -0.32 -14.56 15.36
C GLU A 170 0.74 -15.12 14.41
N ILE A 171 1.91 -15.46 14.96
CA ILE A 171 2.96 -16.16 14.23
C ILE A 171 2.46 -17.59 13.95
N PRO A 172 2.52 -18.07 12.70
CA PRO A 172 2.05 -19.40 12.35
C PRO A 172 2.94 -20.50 12.95
N ASP A 173 2.36 -21.69 13.11
CA ASP A 173 3.04 -22.91 13.56
C ASP A 173 3.91 -23.58 12.48
N ARG A 174 3.94 -23.00 11.28
CA ARG A 174 4.70 -23.49 10.13
C ARG A 174 5.56 -22.39 9.51
N ARG A 175 6.66 -22.80 8.89
CA ARG A 175 7.54 -21.92 8.11
C ARG A 175 6.81 -21.37 6.88
N ILE A 176 7.05 -20.08 6.62
CA ILE A 176 6.65 -19.37 5.41
C ILE A 176 7.92 -18.90 4.70
N ASP A 177 7.99 -19.05 3.37
CA ASP A 177 9.16 -18.58 2.61
C ASP A 177 9.10 -17.08 2.35
N ILE A 178 7.92 -16.56 1.97
CA ILE A 178 7.70 -15.14 1.67
C ILE A 178 6.51 -14.62 2.49
N LEU A 179 6.74 -13.61 3.32
CA LEU A 179 5.73 -13.00 4.19
C LEU A 179 5.44 -11.55 3.76
N TYR A 180 4.20 -11.24 3.38
CA TYR A 180 3.75 -9.88 3.11
C TYR A 180 3.19 -9.26 4.40
N LEU A 181 3.80 -8.16 4.83
CA LEU A 181 3.31 -7.29 5.91
C LEU A 181 3.06 -5.91 5.34
N CYS A 182 1.91 -5.30 5.67
CA CYS A 182 1.57 -3.95 5.22
C CYS A 182 1.21 -3.11 6.45
N TYR A 183 2.03 -2.11 6.78
CA TYR A 183 1.84 -1.28 7.96
C TYR A 183 2.27 0.19 7.71
N PRO A 184 1.36 1.17 7.92
CA PRO A 184 -0.04 1.01 8.28
C PRO A 184 -0.85 0.17 7.26
N ASN A 185 -1.69 -0.72 7.78
CA ASN A 185 -2.39 -1.71 6.96
C ASN A 185 -3.46 -1.04 6.11
N ASN A 186 -3.52 -1.46 4.84
CA ASN A 186 -4.67 -1.25 3.98
C ASN A 186 -5.37 -2.61 3.81
N PRO A 187 -6.60 -2.79 4.36
CA PRO A 187 -7.61 -1.75 4.59
C PRO A 187 -7.82 -1.27 6.03
N THR A 188 -7.26 -1.94 7.05
CA THR A 188 -7.71 -1.75 8.44
C THR A 188 -7.31 -0.40 9.05
N GLY A 189 -6.30 0.24 8.48
CA GLY A 189 -5.68 1.45 9.01
C GLY A 189 -4.85 1.22 10.28
N THR A 190 -4.65 -0.04 10.68
CA THR A 190 -3.91 -0.40 11.89
C THR A 190 -2.40 -0.39 11.67
N VAL A 191 -1.67 -0.25 12.76
CA VAL A 191 -0.21 -0.23 12.81
C VAL A 191 0.33 -1.42 13.57
N ILE A 192 1.61 -1.71 13.39
CA ILE A 192 2.32 -2.71 14.16
C ILE A 192 3.27 -2.02 15.14
N SER A 193 3.23 -2.42 16.41
CA SER A 193 4.15 -1.87 17.39
C SER A 193 5.58 -2.35 17.13
N LYS A 194 6.57 -1.61 17.67
CA LYS A 194 7.98 -2.03 17.60
C LYS A 194 8.21 -3.42 18.20
N ALA A 195 7.50 -3.77 19.27
CA ALA A 195 7.60 -5.07 19.93
C ALA A 195 7.07 -6.21 19.05
N GLU A 196 5.89 -6.02 18.43
CA GLU A 196 5.30 -7.04 17.54
C GLU A 196 6.10 -7.17 16.25
N LEU A 197 6.56 -6.07 15.66
CA LEU A 197 7.41 -6.12 14.47
C LEU A 197 8.73 -6.83 14.73
N LYS A 198 9.30 -6.68 15.95
CA LYS A 198 10.48 -7.44 16.37
C LYS A 198 10.21 -8.94 16.41
N LYS A 199 9.02 -9.40 16.83
CA LYS A 199 8.68 -10.83 16.80
C LYS A 199 8.69 -11.37 15.36
N TRP A 200 8.14 -10.62 14.41
CA TRP A 200 8.16 -11.02 12.99
C TRP A 200 9.56 -11.05 12.39
N VAL A 201 10.41 -10.07 12.71
CA VAL A 201 11.82 -10.08 12.27
C VAL A 201 12.57 -11.27 12.88
N ASN A 202 12.34 -11.60 14.15
CA ASN A 202 12.92 -12.78 14.78
C ASN A 202 12.45 -14.08 14.12
N TYR A 203 11.13 -14.23 13.91
CA TYR A 203 10.57 -15.37 13.17
C TYR A 203 11.24 -15.53 11.81
N ALA A 204 11.39 -14.43 11.06
CA ALA A 204 11.99 -14.47 9.74
C ALA A 204 13.48 -14.82 9.75
N LEU A 205 14.22 -14.37 10.77
CA LEU A 205 15.61 -14.75 10.97
C LEU A 205 15.75 -16.25 11.33
N GLU A 206 14.86 -16.77 12.16
CA GLU A 206 14.88 -18.18 12.60
C GLU A 206 14.44 -19.14 11.48
N ASN A 207 13.55 -18.68 10.59
CA ASN A 207 12.93 -19.51 9.56
C ASN A 207 13.46 -19.22 8.14
N ASP A 208 14.45 -18.34 7.97
CA ASP A 208 14.91 -17.89 6.64
C ASP A 208 13.74 -17.44 5.75
N THR A 209 12.85 -16.62 6.33
CA THR A 209 11.70 -16.04 5.65
C THR A 209 12.07 -14.68 5.08
N LEU A 210 11.67 -14.42 3.84
CA LEU A 210 11.72 -13.08 3.24
C LEU A 210 10.47 -12.29 3.63
N ILE A 211 10.64 -11.21 4.37
CA ILE A 211 9.58 -10.23 4.64
C ILE A 211 9.53 -9.22 3.49
N LEU A 212 8.35 -9.08 2.91
CA LEU A 212 7.99 -8.03 1.96
C LEU A 212 7.13 -7.01 2.71
N TYR A 213 7.76 -5.93 3.16
CA TYR A 213 7.17 -4.92 4.05
C TYR A 213 6.68 -3.71 3.27
N ASP A 214 5.37 -3.57 3.07
CA ASP A 214 4.77 -2.39 2.45
C ASP A 214 4.51 -1.31 3.52
N ALA A 215 5.30 -0.23 3.44
CA ALA A 215 5.22 0.95 4.31
C ALA A 215 4.68 2.18 3.55
N ALA A 216 3.83 1.99 2.53
CA ALA A 216 3.30 3.07 1.70
C ALA A 216 2.57 4.16 2.49
N TYR A 217 1.97 3.83 3.65
CA TYR A 217 1.24 4.79 4.48
C TYR A 217 2.03 5.31 5.70
N GLU A 218 3.34 5.04 5.81
CA GLU A 218 4.12 5.40 7.01
C GLU A 218 4.05 6.89 7.36
N ALA A 219 3.96 7.77 6.35
CA ALA A 219 3.88 9.21 6.56
C ALA A 219 2.60 9.65 7.32
N TYR A 220 1.60 8.78 7.41
CA TYR A 220 0.34 9.03 8.13
C TYR A 220 0.39 8.57 9.60
N ILE A 221 1.43 7.86 10.03
CA ILE A 221 1.61 7.49 11.44
C ILE A 221 1.70 8.78 12.28
N GLN A 222 0.85 8.87 13.30
CA GLN A 222 0.82 9.99 14.25
C GLN A 222 1.44 9.61 15.61
N ASP A 223 1.37 8.33 15.96
CA ASP A 223 1.92 7.79 17.19
C ASP A 223 3.45 7.69 17.13
N PRO A 224 4.20 8.42 17.99
CA PRO A 224 5.66 8.43 17.96
C PRO A 224 6.31 7.11 18.37
N ASP A 225 5.58 6.19 19.00
CA ASP A 225 6.11 4.88 19.44
C ASP A 225 6.03 3.80 18.34
N ILE A 226 5.39 4.13 17.21
CA ILE A 226 5.20 3.22 16.08
C ILE A 226 6.38 3.33 15.10
N PRO A 227 7.01 2.20 14.70
CA PRO A 227 8.03 2.21 13.68
C PRO A 227 7.44 2.57 12.32
N HIS A 228 8.16 3.43 11.60
CA HIS A 228 7.82 3.83 10.23
C HIS A 228 8.60 3.03 9.18
N SER A 229 9.69 2.37 9.59
CA SER A 229 10.43 1.44 8.74
C SER A 229 10.69 0.13 9.47
N ILE A 230 10.65 -0.97 8.74
CA ILE A 230 11.06 -2.28 9.28
C ILE A 230 12.53 -2.29 9.69
N TYR A 231 13.37 -1.44 9.09
CA TYR A 231 14.78 -1.34 9.39
C TYR A 231 15.09 -0.65 10.72
N GLU A 232 14.09 -0.11 11.41
CA GLU A 232 14.22 0.29 12.82
C GLU A 232 14.36 -0.92 13.76
N ILE A 233 14.11 -2.12 13.25
CA ILE A 233 14.32 -3.38 13.97
C ILE A 233 15.68 -3.97 13.62
N LYS A 234 16.50 -4.22 14.64
CA LYS A 234 17.81 -4.87 14.49
C LYS A 234 17.66 -6.22 13.79
N GLY A 235 18.44 -6.43 12.73
CA GLY A 235 18.44 -7.67 11.95
C GLY A 235 17.50 -7.67 10.74
N ALA A 236 16.59 -6.69 10.63
CA ALA A 236 15.63 -6.62 9.52
C ALA A 236 16.30 -6.56 8.14
N LYS A 237 17.48 -5.94 8.01
CA LYS A 237 18.24 -5.90 6.74
C LYS A 237 18.58 -7.29 6.16
N LYS A 238 18.63 -8.32 7.00
CA LYS A 238 18.94 -9.70 6.58
C LYS A 238 17.74 -10.46 6.04
N VAL A 239 16.53 -9.95 6.26
CA VAL A 239 15.27 -10.66 6.01
C VAL A 239 14.21 -9.83 5.29
N ALA A 240 14.38 -8.52 5.11
CA ALA A 240 13.31 -7.64 4.65
C ALA A 240 13.63 -6.81 3.41
N ILE A 241 12.66 -6.73 2.50
CA ILE A 241 12.53 -5.70 1.45
C ILE A 241 11.41 -4.75 1.87
N GLU A 242 11.65 -3.45 1.79
CA GLU A 242 10.66 -2.42 2.12
C GLU A 242 10.17 -1.68 0.87
N PHE A 243 8.86 -1.51 0.73
CA PHE A 243 8.22 -0.75 -0.35
C PHE A 243 7.66 0.56 0.17
N ARG A 244 7.88 1.64 -0.58
CA ARG A 244 7.50 3.01 -0.21
C ARG A 244 6.87 3.72 -1.40
N SER A 245 6.01 4.70 -1.12
CA SER A 245 5.18 5.32 -2.14
C SER A 245 5.00 6.82 -1.94
N PHE A 246 5.58 7.62 -2.84
CA PHE A 246 5.29 9.05 -2.90
C PHE A 246 3.83 9.33 -3.30
N SER A 247 3.16 8.35 -3.93
CA SER A 247 1.72 8.48 -4.25
C SER A 247 0.89 8.70 -3.00
N LYS A 248 1.29 8.11 -1.87
CA LYS A 248 0.59 8.22 -0.59
C LYS A 248 1.17 9.30 0.29
N THR A 249 2.49 9.44 0.34
CA THR A 249 3.15 10.50 1.12
C THR A 249 2.84 11.90 0.60
N ALA A 250 2.95 12.13 -0.71
CA ALA A 250 2.94 13.48 -1.30
C ALA A 250 1.88 13.67 -2.40
N GLY A 251 0.97 12.71 -2.58
CA GLY A 251 -0.11 12.81 -3.56
C GLY A 251 0.29 12.51 -5.01
N PHE A 252 1.40 11.79 -5.23
CA PHE A 252 1.94 11.45 -6.55
C PHE A 252 1.12 10.37 -7.30
N THR A 253 -0.21 10.30 -7.08
CA THR A 253 -1.08 9.27 -7.65
C THR A 253 -1.15 9.37 -9.17
N GLY A 254 -1.11 10.58 -9.73
CA GLY A 254 -1.10 10.83 -11.18
C GLY A 254 0.29 10.82 -11.84
N VAL A 255 1.34 11.20 -11.11
CA VAL A 255 2.72 11.33 -11.65
C VAL A 255 3.61 10.10 -11.41
N ARG A 256 3.15 9.17 -10.56
CA ARG A 256 3.69 7.81 -10.41
C ARG A 256 5.15 7.76 -9.93
N CYS A 257 5.36 7.79 -8.61
CA CYS A 257 6.68 7.59 -8.01
C CYS A 257 6.58 6.78 -6.71
N GLY A 258 7.52 5.87 -6.53
CA GLY A 258 7.78 5.12 -5.29
C GLY A 258 9.25 4.72 -5.22
N TYR A 259 9.58 3.90 -4.24
CA TYR A 259 10.88 3.26 -4.18
C TYR A 259 10.83 1.98 -3.36
N THR A 260 11.78 1.10 -3.64
CA THR A 260 12.00 -0.16 -2.92
C THR A 260 13.39 -0.13 -2.29
N VAL A 261 13.50 -0.55 -1.04
CA VAL A 261 14.78 -0.78 -0.38
C VAL A 261 15.08 -2.27 -0.37
N VAL A 262 16.17 -2.66 -1.02
CA VAL A 262 16.69 -4.04 -1.03
C VAL A 262 18.09 -4.03 -0.44
N PRO A 263 18.24 -4.39 0.85
CA PRO A 263 19.55 -4.35 1.51
C PRO A 263 20.58 -5.24 0.84
N LYS A 264 21.85 -4.84 0.85
CA LYS A 264 22.95 -5.65 0.30
C LYS A 264 23.23 -6.91 1.13
N GLU A 265 22.89 -6.88 2.41
CA GLU A 265 22.99 -8.02 3.34
C GLU A 265 21.90 -9.08 3.08
N LEU A 266 20.82 -8.73 2.36
CA LEU A 266 19.71 -9.63 2.10
C LEU A 266 20.10 -10.67 1.05
N THR A 267 19.98 -11.94 1.44
CA THR A 267 20.23 -13.10 0.56
C THR A 267 19.04 -14.05 0.58
N ALA A 268 18.91 -14.87 -0.46
CA ALA A 268 18.03 -16.04 -0.49
C ALA A 268 18.81 -17.27 -0.94
N ALA A 269 18.30 -18.47 -0.65
CA ALA A 269 18.95 -19.73 -1.02
C ALA A 269 18.56 -20.20 -2.44
N THR A 270 19.52 -20.79 -3.16
CA THR A 270 19.21 -21.71 -4.27
C THR A 270 18.70 -23.05 -3.74
N LEU A 271 18.29 -23.98 -4.62
CA LEU A 271 17.91 -25.33 -4.20
C LEU A 271 19.06 -26.09 -3.53
N GLU A 272 20.30 -25.78 -3.93
CA GLU A 272 21.53 -26.37 -3.40
C GLU A 272 22.01 -25.67 -2.12
N GLY A 273 21.30 -24.64 -1.64
CA GLY A 273 21.62 -23.91 -0.41
C GLY A 273 22.61 -22.76 -0.57
N GLU A 274 23.03 -22.42 -1.79
CA GLU A 274 23.91 -21.26 -2.03
C GLU A 274 23.16 -19.95 -1.71
N ARG A 275 23.79 -19.05 -0.94
CA ARG A 275 23.21 -17.74 -0.59
C ARG A 275 23.48 -16.70 -1.69
N ILE A 276 22.43 -16.28 -2.37
CA ILE A 276 22.49 -15.29 -3.44
C ILE A 276 21.98 -13.93 -2.96
N PRO A 277 22.73 -12.83 -3.14
CA PRO A 277 22.25 -11.48 -2.80
C PRO A 277 21.06 -11.03 -3.66
N LEU A 278 19.93 -10.71 -3.03
CA LEU A 278 18.73 -10.29 -3.74
C LEU A 278 18.85 -8.90 -4.36
N ASN A 279 19.66 -8.01 -3.77
CA ASN A 279 19.91 -6.66 -4.31
C ASN A 279 20.38 -6.69 -5.77
N ARG A 280 21.35 -7.56 -6.09
CA ARG A 280 21.88 -7.69 -7.46
C ARG A 280 20.82 -8.22 -8.44
N MET A 281 19.99 -9.16 -7.98
CA MET A 281 18.90 -9.71 -8.80
C MET A 281 17.83 -8.66 -9.07
N TRP A 282 17.45 -7.88 -8.07
CA TRP A 282 16.48 -6.79 -8.24
C TRP A 282 17.01 -5.70 -9.18
N ASN A 283 18.29 -5.30 -9.02
CA ASN A 283 18.92 -4.35 -9.93
C ASN A 283 18.91 -4.88 -11.38
N ARG A 284 19.30 -6.15 -11.58
CA ARG A 284 19.27 -6.76 -12.92
C ARG A 284 17.85 -6.77 -13.49
N ARG A 285 16.83 -7.07 -12.68
CA ARG A 285 15.43 -7.02 -13.10
C ARG A 285 15.04 -5.61 -13.56
N GLN A 286 15.36 -4.57 -12.77
CA GLN A 286 15.05 -3.19 -13.12
C GLN A 286 15.72 -2.79 -14.45
N CYS A 287 17.03 -2.97 -14.58
CA CYS A 287 17.75 -2.67 -15.83
C CYS A 287 17.34 -3.53 -17.05
N THR A 288 16.44 -4.52 -16.89
CA THR A 288 15.96 -5.35 -18.01
C THR A 288 14.50 -5.06 -18.38
N LYS A 289 13.64 -4.87 -17.37
CA LYS A 289 12.19 -4.77 -17.54
C LYS A 289 11.63 -3.37 -17.24
N PHE A 290 12.48 -2.42 -16.89
CA PHE A 290 12.07 -1.07 -16.51
C PHE A 290 13.05 -0.03 -17.07
N ASN A 291 12.53 1.05 -17.67
CA ASN A 291 13.35 2.11 -18.29
C ASN A 291 13.63 3.28 -17.33
N GLY A 292 13.43 3.08 -16.03
CA GLY A 292 13.57 4.12 -15.02
C GLY A 292 12.35 5.05 -14.89
N THR A 293 12.19 5.62 -13.70
CA THR A 293 11.17 6.65 -13.44
C THR A 293 11.58 7.96 -14.10
N SER A 294 10.65 8.71 -14.69
CA SER A 294 10.98 9.90 -15.47
C SER A 294 11.76 10.95 -14.66
N TYR A 295 12.67 11.67 -15.34
CA TYR A 295 13.44 12.77 -14.74
C TYR A 295 12.53 13.81 -14.09
N ILE A 296 11.47 14.25 -14.79
CA ILE A 296 10.47 15.22 -14.30
C ILE A 296 9.84 14.73 -12.99
N THR A 297 9.37 13.48 -12.96
CA THR A 297 8.76 12.89 -11.76
C THR A 297 9.75 12.85 -10.60
N GLN A 298 11.00 12.42 -10.85
CA GLN A 298 12.02 12.33 -9.81
C GLN A 298 12.41 13.70 -9.24
N ARG A 299 12.50 14.74 -10.06
CA ARG A 299 12.73 16.12 -9.59
C ARG A 299 11.57 16.64 -8.75
N GLY A 300 10.34 16.34 -9.15
CA GLY A 300 9.16 16.63 -8.34
C GLY A 300 9.18 15.92 -6.97
N ALA A 301 9.60 14.65 -6.96
CA ALA A 301 9.70 13.85 -5.74
C ALA A 301 10.83 14.35 -4.82
N GLU A 302 11.99 14.74 -5.38
CA GLU A 302 13.08 15.35 -4.61
C GLU A 302 12.60 16.61 -3.88
N ALA A 303 11.79 17.43 -4.54
CA ALA A 303 11.34 18.72 -4.01
C ALA A 303 10.51 18.62 -2.73
N ILE A 304 9.94 17.45 -2.41
CA ILE A 304 9.21 17.23 -1.16
C ILE A 304 10.13 17.27 0.06
N TYR A 305 11.44 17.03 -0.14
CA TYR A 305 12.42 17.00 0.94
C TYR A 305 13.02 18.38 1.26
N THR A 306 12.70 19.41 0.46
CA THR A 306 13.01 20.80 0.81
C THR A 306 12.24 21.23 2.07
N PRO A 307 12.72 22.23 2.85
CA PRO A 307 11.98 22.70 4.02
C PRO A 307 10.53 23.09 3.73
N GLU A 308 10.28 23.77 2.60
CA GLU A 308 8.94 24.16 2.17
C GLU A 308 8.14 22.96 1.67
N GLY A 309 8.76 22.05 0.91
CA GLY A 309 8.11 20.80 0.47
C GLY A 309 7.64 19.94 1.65
N LYS A 310 8.47 19.79 2.68
CA LYS A 310 8.12 19.06 3.91
C LYS A 310 6.93 19.71 4.62
N LYS A 311 6.89 21.04 4.68
CA LYS A 311 5.78 21.79 5.28
C LYS A 311 4.47 21.58 4.50
N GLN A 312 4.54 21.62 3.17
CA GLN A 312 3.37 21.42 2.30
C GLN A 312 2.84 19.98 2.38
N VAL A 313 3.73 18.98 2.32
CA VAL A 313 3.36 17.57 2.50
C VAL A 313 2.73 17.34 3.88
N LYS A 314 3.31 17.89 4.94
CA LYS A 314 2.74 17.79 6.30
C LYS A 314 1.33 18.38 6.37
N ALA A 315 1.10 19.54 5.75
CA ALA A 315 -0.23 20.15 5.71
C ALA A 315 -1.27 19.29 4.97
N ILE A 316 -0.88 18.65 3.86
CA ILE A 316 -1.73 17.72 3.12
C ILE A 316 -2.07 16.49 3.98
N ILE A 317 -1.09 15.88 4.63
CA ILE A 317 -1.31 14.72 5.50
C ILE A 317 -2.24 15.10 6.66
N GLN A 318 -2.00 16.25 7.30
CA GLN A 318 -2.85 16.76 8.39
C GLN A 318 -4.29 16.99 7.96
N TYR A 319 -4.51 17.46 6.72
CA TYR A 319 -5.86 17.61 6.17
C TYR A 319 -6.60 16.27 6.13
N TYR A 320 -5.96 15.22 5.59
CA TYR A 320 -6.56 13.89 5.52
C TYR A 320 -6.69 13.22 6.88
N MET A 321 -5.76 13.40 7.80
CA MET A 321 -5.89 12.87 9.17
C MET A 321 -7.00 13.59 9.94
N ALA A 322 -7.23 14.88 9.69
CA ALA A 322 -8.38 15.58 10.25
C ALA A 322 -9.70 15.08 9.65
N ASN A 323 -9.75 14.74 8.35
CA ASN A 323 -10.90 14.06 7.74
C ASN A 323 -11.14 12.71 8.42
N ALA A 324 -10.08 11.90 8.60
CA ALA A 324 -10.16 10.59 9.23
C ALA A 324 -10.73 10.70 10.66
N ARG A 325 -10.26 11.66 11.45
CA ARG A 325 -10.79 11.94 12.80
C ARG A 325 -12.28 12.29 12.78
N ILE A 326 -12.69 13.24 11.93
CA ILE A 326 -14.10 13.66 11.82
C ILE A 326 -14.99 12.48 11.42
N MET A 327 -14.54 11.70 10.45
CA MET A 327 -15.27 10.52 9.99
C MET A 327 -15.39 9.47 11.08
N LYS A 328 -14.30 9.23 11.83
CA LYS A 328 -14.28 8.24 12.92
C LYS A 328 -15.25 8.63 14.02
N GLU A 329 -15.15 9.86 14.53
CA GLU A 329 -16.03 10.40 15.58
C GLU A 329 -17.51 10.32 15.17
N ALA A 330 -17.82 10.66 13.92
CA ALA A 330 -19.19 10.63 13.43
C ALA A 330 -19.74 9.21 13.28
N LEU A 331 -18.95 8.25 12.77
CA LEU A 331 -19.35 6.85 12.65
C LEU A 331 -19.50 6.19 14.03
N GLU A 332 -18.60 6.46 14.97
CA GLU A 332 -18.71 5.95 16.34
C GLU A 332 -19.97 6.50 17.04
N SER A 333 -20.38 7.73 16.72
CA SER A 333 -21.62 8.32 17.27
C SER A 333 -22.91 7.60 16.82
N THR A 334 -22.85 6.75 15.78
CA THR A 334 -23.98 5.92 15.34
C THR A 334 -24.00 4.54 16.01
N GLY A 335 -23.06 4.26 16.92
CA GLY A 335 -22.90 2.97 17.58
C GLY A 335 -22.15 1.91 16.76
N LEU A 336 -21.62 2.26 15.59
CA LEU A 336 -20.77 1.35 14.81
C LEU A 336 -19.40 1.18 15.47
N LYS A 337 -18.81 -0.01 15.30
CA LYS A 337 -17.40 -0.25 15.68
C LYS A 337 -16.49 0.19 14.54
N VAL A 338 -15.57 1.10 14.83
CA VAL A 338 -14.67 1.74 13.84
C VAL A 338 -13.22 1.58 14.25
N PHE A 339 -12.42 1.00 13.37
CA PHE A 339 -10.98 0.81 13.55
C PHE A 339 -10.19 1.65 12.55
N GLY A 340 -8.93 1.94 12.85
CA GLY A 340 -8.11 2.83 12.04
C GLY A 340 -8.59 4.29 12.08
N GLY A 341 -7.94 5.12 11.27
CA GLY A 341 -8.14 6.57 11.22
C GLY A 341 -7.17 7.37 12.09
N GLU A 342 -6.41 6.73 12.98
CA GLU A 342 -5.43 7.39 13.85
C GLU A 342 -4.04 7.47 13.23
N ASN A 343 -3.65 6.44 12.46
CA ASN A 343 -2.31 6.31 11.87
C ASN A 343 -2.35 6.05 10.36
N ALA A 344 -3.54 6.10 9.76
CA ALA A 344 -3.75 5.88 8.35
C ALA A 344 -5.00 6.65 7.88
N PRO A 345 -5.08 7.04 6.60
CA PRO A 345 -6.21 7.75 6.02
C PRO A 345 -7.35 6.78 5.61
N TYR A 346 -7.55 5.72 6.40
CA TYR A 346 -8.59 4.71 6.21
C TYR A 346 -9.30 4.40 7.50
N LEU A 347 -10.60 4.23 7.40
CA LEU A 347 -11.45 3.74 8.47
C LEU A 347 -11.99 2.38 8.07
N TRP A 348 -11.93 1.46 9.03
CA TRP A 348 -12.37 0.09 8.88
C TRP A 348 -13.57 -0.16 9.79
N VAL A 349 -14.75 -0.22 9.16
CA VAL A 349 -16.03 -0.14 9.86
C VAL A 349 -16.66 -1.52 9.85
N LYS A 350 -16.97 -2.06 11.03
CA LYS A 350 -17.69 -3.33 11.16
C LYS A 350 -19.16 -3.12 10.78
N ALA A 351 -19.68 -3.95 9.89
CA ALA A 351 -21.09 -3.94 9.55
C ALA A 351 -21.95 -4.26 10.79
N PRO A 352 -23.13 -3.64 10.95
CA PRO A 352 -24.01 -3.94 12.07
C PRO A 352 -24.60 -5.36 11.92
N GLY A 353 -24.65 -6.11 13.02
CA GLY A 353 -25.12 -7.51 13.03
C GLY A 353 -24.22 -8.45 12.22
N GLU A 354 -24.81 -9.43 11.55
CA GLU A 354 -24.12 -10.40 10.68
C GLU A 354 -24.30 -10.06 9.19
N VAL A 355 -24.34 -8.77 8.87
CA VAL A 355 -24.49 -8.29 7.48
C VAL A 355 -23.17 -8.49 6.73
N SER A 356 -23.24 -9.09 5.54
CA SER A 356 -22.07 -9.25 4.68
C SER A 356 -21.55 -7.90 4.14
N SER A 357 -20.27 -7.84 3.81
CA SER A 357 -19.56 -6.67 3.30
C SER A 357 -20.23 -6.08 2.07
N TRP A 358 -20.62 -6.95 1.13
CA TRP A 358 -21.30 -6.54 -0.11
C TRP A 358 -22.70 -6.00 0.17
N LYS A 359 -23.44 -6.63 1.09
CA LYS A 359 -24.75 -6.13 1.48
C LYS A 359 -24.65 -4.78 2.19
N PHE A 360 -23.67 -4.62 3.08
CA PHE A 360 -23.45 -3.35 3.76
C PHE A 360 -23.00 -2.23 2.79
N PHE A 361 -22.15 -2.57 1.81
CA PHE A 361 -21.80 -1.68 0.70
C PHE A 361 -23.04 -1.24 -0.08
N GLU A 362 -23.92 -2.16 -0.46
CA GLU A 362 -25.14 -1.84 -1.20
C GLU A 362 -26.08 -0.98 -0.37
N GLN A 363 -26.29 -1.31 0.91
CA GLN A 363 -27.11 -0.49 1.78
C GLN A 363 -26.56 0.95 1.91
N MET A 364 -25.26 1.11 2.11
CA MET A 364 -24.65 2.45 2.18
C MET A 364 -24.77 3.23 0.84
N LEU A 365 -24.66 2.53 -0.29
CA LEU A 365 -24.83 3.12 -1.62
C LEU A 365 -26.27 3.60 -1.85
N TYR A 366 -27.25 2.76 -1.55
CA TYR A 366 -28.66 3.06 -1.82
C TYR A 366 -29.29 4.01 -0.79
N GLU A 367 -28.99 3.82 0.50
CA GLU A 367 -29.65 4.55 1.58
C GLU A 367 -28.93 5.85 1.97
N ALA A 368 -27.59 5.87 1.90
CA ALA A 368 -26.79 7.04 2.26
C ALA A 368 -26.13 7.74 1.05
N ASN A 369 -26.17 7.13 -0.14
CA ASN A 369 -25.50 7.63 -1.34
C ASN A 369 -23.99 7.85 -1.14
N VAL A 370 -23.37 6.95 -0.37
CA VAL A 370 -21.94 6.93 -0.10
C VAL A 370 -21.34 5.63 -0.63
N VAL A 371 -20.24 5.74 -1.37
CA VAL A 371 -19.48 4.59 -1.87
C VAL A 371 -18.34 4.29 -0.91
N GLY A 372 -18.33 3.10 -0.31
CA GLY A 372 -17.16 2.54 0.38
C GLY A 372 -16.48 1.42 -0.44
N THR A 373 -15.65 0.62 0.21
CA THR A 373 -15.06 -0.60 -0.38
C THR A 373 -15.42 -1.80 0.50
N PRO A 374 -16.16 -2.81 0.00
CA PRO A 374 -16.55 -3.97 0.79
C PRO A 374 -15.31 -4.73 1.28
N GLY A 375 -15.31 -5.09 2.55
CA GLY A 375 -14.14 -5.60 3.24
C GLY A 375 -13.67 -6.96 2.73
N VAL A 376 -14.59 -7.85 2.36
CA VAL A 376 -14.28 -9.16 1.75
C VAL A 376 -13.39 -9.07 0.49
N GLY A 377 -13.35 -7.91 -0.17
CA GLY A 377 -12.44 -7.64 -1.28
C GLY A 377 -10.95 -7.64 -0.92
N PHE A 378 -10.62 -7.53 0.37
CA PHE A 378 -9.27 -7.53 0.90
C PHE A 378 -8.87 -8.89 1.50
N GLY A 379 -9.68 -9.92 1.31
CA GLY A 379 -9.46 -11.25 1.87
C GLY A 379 -10.61 -11.71 2.78
N PRO A 380 -10.63 -12.99 3.15
CA PRO A 380 -11.75 -13.60 3.84
C PRO A 380 -11.99 -13.02 5.24
N SER A 381 -10.94 -12.63 5.98
CA SER A 381 -11.11 -11.96 7.28
C SER A 381 -11.63 -10.52 7.15
N GLY A 382 -11.77 -10.01 5.93
CA GLY A 382 -12.44 -8.74 5.65
C GLY A 382 -13.97 -8.85 5.57
N GLU A 383 -14.54 -10.06 5.61
CA GLU A 383 -15.99 -10.24 5.59
C GLU A 383 -16.67 -9.59 6.81
N GLY A 384 -17.83 -8.99 6.61
CA GLY A 384 -18.53 -8.20 7.63
C GLY A 384 -17.95 -6.80 7.89
N TYR A 385 -17.10 -6.27 7.00
CA TYR A 385 -16.53 -4.92 7.13
C TYR A 385 -16.68 -4.09 5.85
N ILE A 386 -16.47 -2.78 5.97
CA ILE A 386 -16.30 -1.85 4.85
C ILE A 386 -15.16 -0.89 5.15
N ARG A 387 -14.34 -0.59 4.13
CA ARG A 387 -13.33 0.48 4.20
C ARG A 387 -13.93 1.78 3.68
N LEU A 388 -13.70 2.87 4.41
CA LEU A 388 -13.88 4.24 3.94
C LEU A 388 -12.52 4.95 3.90
N THR A 389 -12.24 5.70 2.85
CA THR A 389 -11.03 6.53 2.76
C THR A 389 -11.29 7.96 3.24
N ALA A 390 -10.31 8.53 3.92
CA ALA A 390 -10.27 9.93 4.31
C ALA A 390 -9.74 10.86 3.21
N PHE A 391 -9.38 10.33 2.04
CA PHE A 391 -8.92 11.09 0.88
C PHE A 391 -10.03 11.85 0.14
N GLY A 392 -11.11 12.25 0.82
CA GLY A 392 -12.17 13.08 0.26
C GLY A 392 -11.95 14.58 0.49
N GLU A 393 -12.76 15.40 -0.18
CA GLU A 393 -12.93 16.79 0.23
C GLU A 393 -13.61 16.86 1.61
N ARG A 394 -13.26 17.85 2.43
CA ARG A 394 -13.79 17.97 3.79
C ARG A 394 -15.32 18.01 3.81
N ALA A 395 -15.91 18.80 2.92
CA ALA A 395 -17.37 18.93 2.80
C ALA A 395 -18.03 17.59 2.44
N ASP A 396 -17.43 16.82 1.54
CA ASP A 396 -17.92 15.49 1.14
C ASP A 396 -17.78 14.49 2.30
N CYS A 397 -16.67 14.52 3.04
CA CYS A 397 -16.49 13.70 4.24
C CYS A 397 -17.58 14.01 5.28
N GLU A 398 -17.79 15.30 5.60
CA GLU A 398 -18.80 15.73 6.59
C GLU A 398 -20.23 15.38 6.15
N GLU A 399 -20.57 15.63 4.88
CA GLU A 399 -21.88 15.32 4.33
C GLU A 399 -22.13 13.80 4.27
N ALA A 400 -21.14 13.00 3.87
CA ALA A 400 -21.24 11.55 3.91
C ALA A 400 -21.52 11.04 5.32
N MET A 401 -20.85 11.58 6.33
CA MET A 401 -21.08 11.20 7.73
C MET A 401 -22.48 11.58 8.19
N LYS A 402 -22.97 12.77 7.81
CA LYS A 402 -24.35 13.20 8.10
C LYS A 402 -25.39 12.28 7.47
N ARG A 403 -25.18 11.85 6.22
CA ARG A 403 -26.07 10.91 5.51
C ARG A 403 -26.08 9.54 6.18
N ILE A 404 -24.90 9.00 6.52
CA ILE A 404 -24.79 7.71 7.23
C ILE A 404 -25.48 7.78 8.60
N ARG A 405 -25.26 8.87 9.36
CA ARG A 405 -25.91 9.06 10.65
C ARG A 405 -27.43 9.11 10.54
N LYS A 406 -27.97 9.82 9.55
CA LYS A 406 -29.42 9.87 9.29
C LYS A 406 -30.00 8.52 8.86
N TRP A 407 -29.21 7.69 8.18
CA TRP A 407 -29.64 6.36 7.77
C TRP A 407 -29.68 5.37 8.95
N LEU A 408 -28.74 5.48 9.90
CA LEU A 408 -28.59 4.52 11.00
C LEU A 408 -29.32 4.89 12.30
N LEU A 409 -29.66 6.17 12.50
CA LEU A 409 -30.40 6.69 13.66
C LEU A 409 -31.80 7.14 13.23
#